data_AF-A0AAV5L698-F1
#
_entry.id   AF-A0AAV5L698-F1
#
_cell.length_a   1.000
_cell.length_b   1.000
_cell.length_c   1.000
_cell.angle_alpha   90.00
_cell.angle_beta   90.00
_cell.angle_gamma   90.00
#
_symmetry.space_group_name_H-M   'P 1'
#
loop_
_entity.id
_entity.type
_entity.pdbx_description
1 polymer ?
#
loop_
_entity_poly.entity_id
_entity_poly.type
_entity_poly.pdbx_seq_one_letter_code
_entity_poly.pdbx_strand_id
1 'polypeptide(L)'
;MVLIQLQNDIQWLTLLKFYSQKQGINIMAEIDVPGHALSWGVSYPALWPSKDCQQPLDVSNEFTFQVIDGILSDFSKIFKFKFIHLGGDEVNTSCWTDTSHISKW
;
A
#
# COMPACT_ATOMS: atom_id res chain seq x y z
N MET A 1 5.35 -5.95 -6.27
CA MET A 1 5.86 -4.86 -5.40
C MET A 1 7.18 -4.34 -5.93
N VAL A 2 7.20 -3.12 -6.46
CA VAL A 2 8.44 -2.40 -6.79
C VAL A 2 8.81 -1.56 -5.56
N LEU A 3 9.97 -1.84 -4.97
CA LEU A 3 10.50 -1.04 -3.86
C LEU A 3 11.16 0.22 -4.44
N ILE A 4 10.62 1.40 -4.12
CA ILE A 4 11.27 2.68 -4.42
C ILE A 4 12.17 2.99 -3.21
N GLN A 5 13.49 2.91 -3.38
CA GLN A 5 14.50 3.24 -2.36
C GLN A 5 15.41 4.40 -2.83
N LEU A 6 15.24 5.54 -2.16
CA LEU A 6 16.19 6.67 -2.09
C LEU A 6 16.40 7.50 -3.38
N GLN A 7 17.01 8.69 -3.17
CA GLN A 7 17.17 9.86 -4.06
C GLN A 7 17.35 9.60 -5.57
N ASN A 8 18.01 8.50 -5.97
CA ASN A 8 18.24 8.14 -7.37
C ASN A 8 16.95 7.73 -8.09
N ASP A 9 15.96 7.17 -7.38
CA ASP A 9 14.69 6.77 -7.95
C ASP A 9 13.82 7.97 -8.35
N ILE A 10 13.98 9.12 -7.69
CA ILE A 10 13.24 10.33 -8.01
C ILE A 10 13.59 10.82 -9.43
N GLN A 11 14.86 10.68 -9.83
CA GLN A 11 15.30 11.06 -11.17
C GLN A 11 14.69 10.14 -12.23
N TRP A 12 14.64 8.83 -11.96
CA TRP A 12 13.98 7.86 -12.85
C TRP A 12 12.47 8.07 -12.95
N LEU A 13 11.78 8.34 -11.84
CA LEU A 13 10.36 8.68 -11.85
C LEU A 13 10.08 9.95 -12.66
N THR A 14 10.99 10.93 -12.60
CA THR A 14 10.88 12.16 -13.40
C THR A 14 11.03 11.86 -14.90
N LEU A 15 12.01 11.03 -15.27
CA LEU A 15 12.23 10.58 -16.65
C LEU A 15 11.03 9.78 -17.18
N LEU A 16 10.54 8.81 -16.40
CA LEU A 16 9.37 7.99 -16.72
C LEU A 16 8.15 8.89 -16.98
N LYS A 17 7.88 9.81 -16.06
CA LYS A 17 6.78 10.77 -16.18
C LYS A 17 6.89 11.60 -17.45
N PHE A 18 8.06 12.15 -17.74
CA PHE A 18 8.28 12.94 -18.96
C PHE A 18 8.07 12.12 -20.23
N TYR A 19 8.59 10.90 -20.25
CA TYR A 19 8.44 10.00 -21.40
C TYR A 19 6.98 9.60 -21.61
N SER A 20 6.26 9.19 -20.57
CA SER A 20 4.84 8.84 -20.63
C SER A 20 3.98 10.02 -21.10
N GLN A 21 4.26 11.24 -20.60
CA GLN A 21 3.55 12.45 -21.02
C GLN A 21 3.73 12.74 -22.52
N LYS A 22 4.93 12.55 -23.07
CA LYS A 22 5.17 12.71 -24.52
C LYS A 22 4.39 11.72 -25.38
N GLN A 23 4.02 10.57 -24.82
CA GLN A 23 3.24 9.54 -25.48
C GLN A 23 1.74 9.61 -25.18
N GLY A 24 1.29 10.61 -24.41
CA GLY A 24 -0.11 10.71 -23.97
C GLY A 24 -0.53 9.61 -22.98
N ILE A 25 0.42 8.97 -22.30
CA ILE A 25 0.21 7.89 -21.34
C ILE A 25 0.15 8.47 -19.92
N ASN A 26 -0.86 8.04 -19.16
CA ASN A 26 -0.96 8.33 -17.73
C ASN A 26 -0.34 7.21 -16.91
N ILE A 27 0.38 7.57 -15.85
CA ILE A 27 0.92 6.62 -14.87
C ILE A 27 -0.03 6.63 -13.68
N MET A 28 -0.65 5.49 -13.41
CA MET A 28 -1.47 5.25 -12.22
C MET A 28 -0.63 4.50 -11.21
N ALA A 29 -0.58 5.01 -9.98
CA ALA A 29 0.07 4.30 -8.89
C ALA A 29 -0.90 3.28 -8.29
N GLU A 30 -0.33 2.20 -7.75
CA GLU A 30 -1.07 1.17 -7.04
C GLU A 30 -0.52 1.01 -5.62
N ILE A 31 -1.43 0.95 -4.66
CA ILE A 31 -1.16 0.59 -3.28
C ILE A 31 -2.13 -0.54 -2.96
N ASP A 32 -1.66 -1.77 -3.05
CA ASP A 32 -2.50 -2.95 -2.86
C ASP A 32 -2.74 -3.21 -1.37
N VAL A 33 -4.01 -3.07 -0.95
CA VAL A 33 -4.48 -3.27 0.41
C VAL A 33 -5.91 -3.81 0.39
N PRO A 34 -6.33 -4.58 1.42
CA PRO A 34 -5.55 -5.00 2.59
C PRO A 34 -4.75 -6.30 2.36
N GLY A 35 -4.94 -6.94 1.19
CA GLY A 35 -4.16 -8.09 0.73
C GLY A 35 -2.72 -7.72 0.39
N HIS A 36 -1.91 -8.74 0.05
CA HIS A 36 -0.52 -8.59 -0.43
C HIS A 36 0.42 -7.71 0.41
N ALA A 37 0.08 -7.46 1.67
CA ALA A 37 0.75 -6.50 2.54
C ALA A 37 1.78 -7.13 3.49
N LEU A 38 2.20 -8.38 3.25
CA LEU A 38 3.19 -9.07 4.10
C LEU A 38 4.45 -8.23 4.34
N SER A 39 4.95 -7.56 3.29
CA SER A 39 6.14 -6.71 3.34
C SER A 39 5.98 -5.45 4.21
N TRP A 40 4.75 -4.95 4.36
CA TRP A 40 4.47 -3.75 5.14
C TRP A 40 4.77 -3.99 6.62
N GLY A 41 4.38 -5.18 7.11
CA GLY A 41 4.61 -5.55 8.50
C GLY A 41 6.05 -5.91 8.84
N VAL A 42 6.95 -6.06 7.87
CA VAL A 42 8.39 -6.17 8.15
C VAL A 42 8.91 -4.89 8.81
N SER A 43 8.48 -3.73 8.31
CA SER A 43 8.80 -2.43 8.91
C SER A 43 7.82 -2.02 10.01
N TYR A 44 6.55 -2.44 9.91
CA TYR A 44 5.48 -2.09 10.83
C TYR A 44 4.73 -3.33 11.34
N PRO A 45 5.31 -4.15 12.24
CA PRO A 45 4.68 -5.40 12.69
C PRO A 45 3.29 -5.24 13.32
N ALA A 46 2.95 -4.03 13.80
CA ALA A 46 1.63 -3.69 14.32
C ALA A 46 0.50 -3.70 13.27
N LEU A 47 0.84 -3.77 11.98
CA LEU A 47 -0.11 -3.88 10.88
C LEU A 47 -0.61 -5.31 10.65
N TRP A 48 0.07 -6.31 11.24
CA TRP A 48 -0.34 -7.71 11.13
C TRP A 48 -1.48 -8.02 12.10
N PRO A 49 -2.50 -8.79 11.67
CA PRO A 49 -3.51 -9.33 12.56
C PRO A 49 -2.93 -10.03 13.79
N SER A 50 -1.88 -10.83 13.58
CA SER A 50 -1.10 -11.46 14.65
C SER A 50 0.30 -11.86 14.15
N LYS A 51 1.15 -12.40 15.02
CA LYS A 51 2.47 -12.93 14.60
C LYS A 51 2.35 -14.14 13.68
N ASP A 52 1.31 -14.94 13.89
CA ASP A 52 1.03 -16.18 13.16
C ASP A 52 0.17 -15.93 11.91
N CYS A 53 -0.50 -14.77 11.84
CA CYS A 53 -1.10 -14.29 10.61
C CYS A 53 -0.72 -12.85 10.26
N GLN A 54 0.08 -12.75 9.21
CA GLN A 54 0.79 -11.54 8.78
C GLN A 54 0.14 -10.81 7.59
N GLN A 55 -0.98 -11.32 7.09
CA GLN A 55 -1.78 -10.68 6.04
C GLN A 55 -3.17 -11.34 6.01
N PRO A 56 -4.24 -10.63 5.63
CA PRO A 56 -4.30 -9.22 5.23
C PRO A 56 -4.09 -8.24 6.40
N LEU A 57 -3.94 -6.94 6.13
CA LEU A 57 -3.75 -5.91 7.15
C LEU A 57 -4.81 -5.97 8.28
N ASP A 58 -4.43 -5.60 9.49
CA ASP A 58 -5.36 -5.45 10.61
C ASP A 58 -6.24 -4.21 10.43
N VAL A 59 -7.48 -4.43 9.98
CA VAL A 59 -8.47 -3.37 9.74
C VAL A 59 -9.11 -2.80 11.02
N SER A 60 -8.91 -3.46 12.16
CA SER A 60 -9.42 -2.98 13.46
C SER A 60 -8.47 -1.97 14.13
N ASN A 61 -7.22 -1.91 13.65
CA ASN A 61 -6.18 -1.05 14.19
C ASN A 61 -6.18 0.33 13.50
N GLU A 62 -6.41 1.41 14.26
CA GLU A 62 -6.37 2.79 13.74
C GLU A 62 -5.01 3.13 13.09
N PHE A 63 -3.91 2.56 13.60
CA PHE A 63 -2.58 2.75 13.04
C PHE A 63 -2.49 2.30 11.56
N THR A 64 -3.25 1.28 11.15
CA THR A 64 -3.32 0.83 9.76
C THR A 64 -3.79 1.96 8.84
N PHE A 65 -4.82 2.70 9.24
CA PHE A 65 -5.34 3.82 8.47
C PHE A 65 -4.38 5.01 8.48
N GLN A 66 -3.67 5.26 9.58
CA GLN A 66 -2.64 6.31 9.64
C GLN A 66 -1.49 6.04 8.66
N VAL A 67 -1.05 4.78 8.54
CA VAL A 67 -0.02 4.40 7.56
C VAL A 67 -0.53 4.56 6.14
N ILE A 68 -1.75 4.07 5.84
CA ILE A 68 -2.34 4.20 4.50
C ILE A 68 -2.50 5.67 4.11
N ASP A 69 -3.01 6.53 4.99
CA ASP A 69 -3.18 7.96 4.75
C ASP A 69 -1.83 8.66 4.50
N GLY A 70 -0.81 8.33 5.28
CA GLY A 70 0.55 8.84 5.07
C GLY A 70 1.11 8.49 3.68
N ILE A 71 0.98 7.22 3.27
CA ILE A 71 1.46 6.77 1.94
C ILE A 71 0.64 7.45 0.83
N LEU A 72 -0.69 7.51 0.94
CA LEU A 72 -1.55 8.17 -0.03
C LEU A 72 -1.22 9.67 -0.18
N SER A 73 -0.97 10.35 0.94
CA SER A 73 -0.55 11.75 0.96
C SER A 73 0.76 11.95 0.20
N ASP A 74 1.77 11.10 0.43
CA ASP A 74 3.04 11.20 -0.28
C ASP A 74 2.93 10.83 -1.76
N PHE A 75 2.13 9.82 -2.10
CA PHE A 75 1.86 9.43 -3.48
C PHE A 75 1.19 10.57 -4.26
N SER A 76 0.23 11.28 -3.66
CA SER A 76 -0.45 12.42 -4.29
C SER A 76 0.51 13.58 -4.65
N LYS A 77 1.62 13.71 -3.92
CA LYS A 77 2.66 14.71 -4.21
C LYS A 77 3.49 14.31 -5.43
N ILE A 78 3.72 13.01 -5.63
CA ILE A 78 4.57 12.45 -6.71
C ILE A 78 3.76 12.23 -8.00
N PHE A 79 2.70 11.43 -7.91
CA PHE A 79 1.84 11.06 -9.01
C PHE A 79 0.74 12.10 -9.20
N LYS A 80 0.64 12.66 -10.41
CA LYS A 80 -0.33 13.73 -10.74
C LYS A 80 -1.56 13.23 -11.47
N PHE A 81 -1.65 11.92 -11.69
CA PHE A 81 -2.86 11.34 -12.23
C PHE A 81 -3.96 11.36 -11.17
N LYS A 82 -5.22 11.56 -11.59
CA LYS A 82 -6.35 11.80 -10.68
C LYS A 82 -6.83 10.56 -9.94
N PHE A 83 -6.39 9.38 -10.36
CA PHE A 83 -6.81 8.09 -9.82
C PHE A 83 -5.62 7.34 -9.25
N ILE A 84 -5.89 6.55 -8.21
CA ILE A 84 -4.98 5.57 -7.63
C ILE A 84 -5.68 4.22 -7.62
N HIS A 85 -4.94 3.15 -7.85
CA HIS A 85 -5.43 1.78 -7.70
C HIS A 85 -5.17 1.32 -6.26
N LEU A 86 -6.20 0.81 -5.57
CA LEU A 86 -6.07 0.33 -4.19
C LEU A 86 -5.89 -1.20 -4.09
N GLY A 87 -5.82 -1.89 -5.23
CA GLY A 87 -5.79 -3.36 -5.26
C GLY A 87 -7.10 -3.93 -4.72
N GLY A 88 -6.98 -4.71 -3.64
CA GLY A 88 -8.12 -5.31 -2.95
C GLY A 88 -8.45 -6.72 -3.42
N ASP A 89 -7.51 -7.36 -4.11
CA ASP A 89 -7.60 -8.74 -4.58
C ASP A 89 -7.02 -9.75 -3.59
N GLU A 90 -7.35 -11.02 -3.82
CA GLU A 90 -6.86 -12.22 -3.12
C GLU A 90 -6.85 -12.17 -1.57
N VAL A 91 -7.78 -11.44 -0.98
CA VAL A 91 -7.87 -11.28 0.48
C VAL A 91 -8.35 -12.58 1.15
N ASN A 92 -7.44 -13.26 1.85
CA ASN A 92 -7.78 -14.39 2.72
C ASN A 92 -8.26 -13.89 4.09
N THR A 93 -9.57 -13.90 4.33
CA THR A 93 -10.17 -13.33 5.56
C THR A 93 -10.10 -14.23 6.79
N SER A 94 -9.55 -15.45 6.68
CA SER A 94 -9.47 -16.41 7.80
C SER A 94 -8.80 -15.78 9.03
N CYS A 95 -7.78 -14.98 8.81
CA CYS A 95 -7.04 -14.33 9.88
C CYS A 95 -7.84 -13.29 10.65
N TRP A 96 -8.79 -12.60 10.02
CA TRP A 96 -9.68 -11.68 10.72
C TRP A 96 -10.66 -12.43 11.60
N THR A 97 -11.14 -13.59 11.14
CA THR A 97 -12.03 -14.46 11.93
C THR A 97 -11.31 -15.08 13.12
N ASP A 98 -10.07 -15.56 12.92
CA ASP A 98 -9.29 -16.26 13.95
C ASP A 98 -8.70 -15.30 15.00
N THR A 99 -8.54 -14.02 14.65
CA THR A 99 -7.98 -13.01 15.54
C THR A 99 -9.09 -12.34 16.37
N SER A 100 -9.08 -12.60 17.68
CA SER A 100 -10.16 -12.22 18.62
C SER A 100 -10.53 -10.72 18.63
N HIS A 101 -9.58 -9.80 18.47
CA HIS A 101 -9.88 -8.36 18.48
C HIS A 101 -10.44 -7.87 17.15
N ILE A 102 -10.07 -8.51 16.03
CA ILE A 102 -10.55 -8.14 14.69
C ILE A 102 -11.96 -8.69 14.47
N SER A 103 -12.23 -9.93 14.88
CA SER A 103 -13.56 -10.52 14.73
C SER A 103 -14.66 -9.85 15.56
N LYS A 104 -14.29 -8.97 16.50
CA LYS A 104 -15.21 -8.23 17.40
C LYS A 104 -15.30 -6.74 17.09
N TRP A 105 -14.51 -6.25 16.14
CA TRP A 105 -14.50 -4.86 15.69
C TRP A 105 -15.71 -4.58 14.80
#